data_AF-A0A9N8PAD6-F1
#
_entry.id   AF-A0A9N8PAD6-F1
#
_cell.length_a   1.000
_cell.length_b   1.000
_cell.length_c   1.000
_cell.angle_alpha   90.00
_cell.angle_beta   90.00
_cell.angle_gamma   90.00
#
_symmetry.space_group_name_H-M   'P 1'
#
loop_
_entity.id
_entity.type
_entity.pdbx_description
1 polymer ?
#
loop_
_entity_poly.entity_id
_entity_poly.type
_entity_poly.pdbx_seq_one_letter_code
_entity_poly.pdbx_strand_id
1 'polypeptide(L)' 'MNDALIKDEKRAASILERIPAGRWGLPEDFAGSIVYLASRASLYVSGEVLTVDGGWMGR' A
#
# COMPACT_ATOMS: atom_id res chain seq x y z
N MET A 1 -10.37 -0.35 -9.99
CA MET A 1 -10.28 1.14 -9.93
C MET A 1 -9.00 1.68 -10.55
N ASN A 2 -7.92 0.90 -10.59
CA ASN A 2 -6.65 1.19 -11.27
C ASN A 2 -6.48 0.45 -12.61
N ASP A 3 -7.51 -0.24 -13.09
CA ASP A 3 -7.49 -1.09 -14.28
C ASP A 3 -7.00 -0.36 -15.53
N ALA A 4 -7.37 0.92 -15.69
CA ALA A 4 -6.92 1.74 -16.81
C ALA A 4 -5.40 2.06 -16.76
N LEU A 5 -4.81 2.14 -15.56
CA LEU A 5 -3.38 2.34 -15.36
C LEU A 5 -2.60 1.05 -15.56
N ILE A 6 -3.14 -0.08 -15.09
CA ILE A 6 -2.53 -1.40 -15.25
C ILE A 6 -2.51 -1.82 -16.72
N LYS A 7 -3.57 -1.50 -17.48
CA LYS A 7 -3.69 -1.82 -18.92
C LYS A 7 -2.80 -0.96 -19.82
N ASP A 8 -2.31 0.18 -19.33
CA ASP A 8 -1.30 0.99 -20.04
C ASP A 8 0.09 0.51 -19.62
N GLU A 9 0.72 -0.33 -20.44
CA GLU A 9 2.00 -0.97 -20.13
C GLU A 9 3.10 0.04 -19.78
N LYS A 10 3.16 1.19 -20.47
CA LYS A 10 4.17 2.22 -20.21
C LYS A 10 3.97 2.87 -18.85
N ARG A 11 2.72 3.21 -18.52
CA ARG A 11 2.39 3.77 -17.20
C ARG A 11 2.60 2.75 -16.10
N ALA A 12 2.15 1.52 -16.29
CA ALA A 12 2.31 0.43 -15.33
C ALA A 12 3.78 0.18 -15.00
N ALA A 13 4.65 0.10 -16.02
CA ALA A 13 6.09 -0.05 -15.82
C ALA A 13 6.69 1.12 -15.03
N SER A 14 6.38 2.36 -15.42
CA SER A 14 6.90 3.56 -14.73
C SER A 14 6.46 3.68 -13.26
N ILE A 15 5.30 3.11 -12.92
CA ILE A 15 4.80 3.06 -11.54
C ILE A 15 5.52 1.94 -10.79
N LEU A 16 5.63 0.74 -11.38
CA LEU A 16 6.30 -0.38 -10.73
C LEU A 16 7.77 -0.10 -10.41
N GLU A 17 8.49 0.61 -11.29
CA GLU A 17 9.87 1.06 -11.02
C GLU A 17 10.00 1.93 -9.76
N ARG A 18 8.91 2.57 -9.35
CA ARG A 18 8.85 3.47 -8.21
C ARG A 18 8.28 2.79 -6.95
N ILE A 19 7.83 1.55 -7.02
CA ILE A 19 7.37 0.78 -5.86
C ILE A 19 8.52 -0.15 -5.45
N PRO A 20 9.22 0.08 -4.32
CA PRO A 20 10.29 -0.80 -3.87
C PRO A 20 9.89 -2.28 -3.72
N ALA A 21 8.64 -2.55 -3.33
CA ALA A 21 8.12 -3.93 -3.27
C ALA A 21 7.98 -4.61 -4.65
N GLY A 22 8.15 -3.88 -5.77
CA GLY A 22 8.18 -4.42 -7.12
C GLY A 22 6.83 -4.97 -7.63
N ARG A 23 5.72 -4.69 -6.93
CA ARG A 23 4.38 -5.16 -7.30
C ARG A 23 3.31 -4.17 -6.85
N TRP A 24 2.14 -4.29 -7.47
CA TRP A 24 0.94 -3.62 -6.98
C TRP A 24 0.48 -4.22 -5.64
N GLY A 25 -0.07 -3.35 -4.79
CA GLY A 25 -0.76 -3.78 -3.59
C GLY A 25 -1.99 -4.61 -3.91
N LEU A 26 -2.21 -5.65 -3.13
CA LEU A 26 -3.40 -6.49 -3.14
C LEU A 26 -4.22 -6.20 -1.88
N PRO A 27 -5.55 -6.48 -1.88
CA PRO A 27 -6.38 -6.30 -0.69
C PRO A 27 -5.81 -6.94 0.59
N GLU A 28 -5.13 -8.09 0.45
CA GLU A 28 -4.54 -8.86 1.54
C GLU A 28 -3.38 -8.13 2.23
N ASP A 29 -2.67 -7.23 1.53
CA ASP A 29 -1.58 -6.45 2.10
C ASP A 29 -2.06 -5.45 3.16
N PHE A 30 -3.32 -5.03 3.08
CA PHE A 30 -3.93 -4.07 4.01
C PHE A 30 -4.58 -4.76 5.22
N ALA A 31 -4.95 -6.04 5.07
CA ALA A 31 -5.73 -6.76 6.07
C ALA A 31 -5.07 -6.77 7.44
N GLY A 32 -3.76 -7.04 7.50
CA GLY A 32 -2.99 -7.05 8.75
C GLY A 32 -2.98 -5.68 9.45
N SER A 33 -2.74 -4.60 8.69
CA SER A 33 -2.74 -3.24 9.23
C SER A 33 -4.11 -2.80 9.73
N ILE A 34 -5.18 -3.18 9.04
CA ILE A 34 -6.56 -2.91 9.48
C ILE A 34 -6.85 -3.67 10.78
N VAL A 35 -6.50 -4.95 10.86
CA VAL A 35 -6.67 -5.75 12.08
C VAL A 35 -5.87 -5.15 13.23
N TYR A 36 -4.61 -4.75 13.00
CA TYR A 36 -3.79 -4.07 14.00
C TYR A 36 -4.50 -2.83 14.54
N LEU A 37 -4.90 -1.91 13.66
CA LEU A 37 -5.53 -0.65 14.04
C LEU A 37 -6.87 -0.86 14.75
N ALA A 38 -7.65 -1.87 14.37
CA ALA A 38 -8.93 -2.20 14.99
C ALA A 38 -8.82 -3.02 16.28
N SER A 39 -7.63 -3.53 16.61
CA SER A 39 -7.42 -4.43 17.74
C SER A 39 -6.97 -3.73 19.01
N ARG A 40 -6.85 -4.49 20.10
CA ARG A 40 -6.23 -4.01 21.35
C ARG A 40 -4.71 -3.77 21.23
N ALA A 41 -4.07 -4.20 20.14
CA ALA A 41 -2.64 -3.98 19.93
C ALA A 41 -2.29 -2.51 19.67
N SER A 42 -3.27 -1.68 19.31
CA SER A 42 -3.10 -0.26 18.98
C SER A 42 -3.66 0.69 20.07
N LEU A 43 -3.91 0.23 21.30
CA LEU A 43 -4.64 1.00 22.33
C LEU A 43 -4.07 2.38 22.68
N TYR A 44 -2.78 2.62 22.41
CA TYR A 44 -2.12 3.90 22.66
C TYR A 44 -1.64 4.60 21.38
N VAL A 45 -2.10 4.13 20.21
CA VAL A 45 -1.84 4.74 18.91
C VAL A 45 -3.09 5.52 18.50
N SER A 46 -2.97 6.84 18.38
CA SER A 46 -4.07 7.73 18.04
C SER A 46 -3.57 8.91 17.22
N GLY A 47 -4.38 9.38 16.27
CA GLY A 47 -4.06 10.53 15.41
C GLY A 47 -2.99 10.25 14.35
N GLU A 48 -2.61 8.99 14.13
CA GLU A 48 -1.52 8.60 13.23
C GLU A 48 -2.03 8.07 11.88
N VAL A 49 -1.21 8.21 10.83
CA VAL A 49 -1.48 7.65 9.50
C VAL A 49 -0.49 6.52 9.22
N LEU A 50 -0.99 5.28 9.23
CA LEU A 50 -0.18 4.12 8.88
C LEU A 50 -0.13 3.93 7.36
N THR A 51 1.00 4.32 6.75
CA THR A 51 1.24 4.13 5.32
C THR A 51 1.47 2.65 4.97
N VAL A 52 0.69 2.13 4.03
CA VAL A 52 0.83 0.78 3.46
C VAL A 52 0.87 0.90 1.94
N ASP A 53 2.06 1.10 1.37
CA ASP A 53 2.23 1.52 -0.03
C ASP A 53 3.35 0.77 -0.78
N GLY A 54 3.91 -0.28 -0.21
CA GLY A 54 5.02 -1.03 -0.80
C GLY A 54 6.34 -0.24 -0.85
N GLY A 55 6.49 0.83 -0.05
CA GLY A 55 7.67 1.68 0.04
C GLY A 55 7.64 2.91 -0.85
N TRP A 56 6.50 3.22 -1.47
CA TRP A 56 6.38 4.30 -2.46
C TRP A 56 6.76 5.69 -1.92
N MET A 57 6.39 6.01 -0.68
CA MET A 57 6.71 7.29 -0.04
C MET A 57 8.10 7.31 0.61
N GLY A 58 8.70 6.14 0.88
CA GLY A 58 9.99 6.01 1.55
C GLY A 58 11.21 5.98 0.62
N ARG A 59 11.00 6.16 -0.68
CA ARG A 59 12.03 6.20 -1.72
C ARG A 59 12.57 7.59 -1.99
#